data_AF-A0A645H4J0-F1
#
_entry.id   AF-A0A645H4J0-F1
#
_cell.length_a   1.000
_cell.length_b   1.000
_cell.length_c   1.000
_cell.angle_alpha   90.00
_cell.angle_beta   90.00
_cell.angle_gamma   90.00
#
_symmetry.space_group_name_H-M   'P 1'
#
loop_
_entity.id
_entity.type
_entity.pdbx_description
1 polymer ?
#
loop_
_entity_poly.entity_id
_entity_poly.type
_entity_poly.pdbx_seq_one_letter_code
_entity_poly.pdbx_strand_id
1 'polypeptide(L)'
;MNPLRHGYMLCEHAVFYPLLEVCQKYGAPVWCYGAAEVFTSPIFFDQIAADFPQVNIIMGRMGLQYDNASAVAIAKRRTNIYLETSSSMDFNAHRAIKTVGIERVLLGTGTPEAGYFSLELQKARNAAKGYENGEAKILGENAARIFHIQ
;
A
#
# COMPACT_ATOMS: atom_id res chain seq x y z
N MET A 1 -6.53 -6.23 5.87
CA MET A 1 -6.55 -6.15 7.35
C MET A 1 -6.70 -4.71 7.80
N ASN A 2 -7.51 -4.45 8.83
CA ASN A 2 -7.72 -3.10 9.36
C ASN A 2 -7.55 -3.12 10.89
N PRO A 3 -6.32 -2.91 11.40
CA PRO A 3 -6.02 -2.97 12.83
C PRO A 3 -6.89 -2.02 13.67
N LEU A 4 -7.16 -0.81 13.16
CA LEU A 4 -8.02 0.18 13.82
C LEU A 4 -9.45 -0.33 14.03
N ARG A 5 -10.05 -0.96 13.01
CA ARG A 5 -11.42 -1.52 13.13
C ARG A 5 -11.46 -2.80 13.94
N HIS A 6 -10.37 -3.56 13.96
CA HIS A 6 -10.30 -4.86 14.63
C HIS A 6 -9.75 -4.77 16.06
N GLY A 7 -9.30 -3.59 16.50
CA GLY A 7 -8.88 -3.34 17.88
C GLY A 7 -7.50 -3.90 18.25
N TYR A 8 -6.55 -3.93 17.31
CA TYR A 8 -5.17 -4.34 17.58
C TYR A 8 -4.16 -3.38 16.90
N MET A 9 -2.92 -3.36 17.39
CA MET A 9 -1.80 -2.60 16.82
C MET A 9 -0.93 -3.48 15.93
N LEU A 10 -0.31 -2.91 14.90
CA LEU A 10 0.56 -3.69 14.00
C LEU A 10 1.80 -4.28 14.68
N CYS A 11 2.26 -3.69 15.78
CA CYS A 11 3.36 -4.22 16.58
C CYS A 11 2.97 -5.39 17.49
N GLU A 12 1.68 -5.76 17.57
CA GLU A 12 1.23 -6.94 18.31
C GLU A 12 1.45 -8.20 17.47
N HIS A 13 2.72 -8.62 17.37
CA HIS A 13 3.15 -9.71 16.48
C HIS A 13 2.38 -11.02 16.73
N ALA A 14 2.03 -11.33 17.99
CA ALA A 14 1.26 -12.53 18.32
C ALA A 14 -0.14 -12.57 17.67
N VAL A 15 -0.72 -11.42 17.34
CA VAL A 15 -2.01 -11.31 16.64
C VAL A 15 -1.79 -11.29 15.12
N PHE A 16 -0.77 -10.57 14.68
CA PHE A 16 -0.58 -10.26 13.26
C PHE A 16 0.23 -11.31 12.48
N TYR A 17 1.32 -11.82 13.07
CA TYR A 17 2.29 -12.68 12.39
C TYR A 17 1.70 -14.02 11.95
N PRO A 18 0.82 -14.68 12.74
CA PRO A 18 0.18 -15.92 12.28
C PRO A 18 -0.58 -15.77 10.95
N LEU A 19 -1.16 -14.60 10.67
CA LEU A 19 -1.81 -14.32 9.38
C LEU A 19 -0.77 -14.20 8.25
N LEU A 20 0.37 -13.56 8.51
CA LEU A 20 1.45 -13.43 7.54
C LEU A 20 2.15 -14.77 7.25
N GLU A 21 2.27 -15.66 8.23
CA GLU A 21 2.75 -17.02 8.04
C GLU A 21 1.86 -17.79 7.06
N VAL A 22 0.54 -17.65 7.19
CA VAL A 22 -0.43 -18.23 6.25
C VAL A 22 -0.28 -17.60 4.87
N CYS A 23 -0.20 -16.27 4.78
CA CYS A 23 0.04 -15.57 3.50
C CYS A 23 1.33 -16.05 2.82
N GLN A 24 2.42 -16.18 3.57
CA GLN A 24 3.70 -16.68 3.08
C GLN A 24 3.58 -18.11 2.56
N LYS A 25 2.92 -18.99 3.32
CA LYS A 25 2.73 -20.40 2.94
C LYS A 25 1.99 -20.55 1.60
N TYR A 26 1.02 -19.69 1.33
CA TYR A 26 0.20 -19.76 0.12
C TYR A 26 0.61 -18.76 -0.97
N GLY A 27 1.68 -17.99 -0.77
CA GLY A 27 2.10 -16.94 -1.70
C GLY A 27 1.06 -15.83 -1.87
N ALA A 28 0.17 -15.64 -0.90
CA ALA A 28 -0.90 -14.66 -0.98
C ALA A 28 -0.37 -13.26 -0.61
N PRO A 29 -0.61 -12.21 -1.42
CA PRO A 29 -0.32 -10.85 -1.02
C PRO A 29 -1.27 -10.42 0.10
N VAL A 30 -0.86 -9.40 0.84
CA VAL A 30 -1.62 -8.91 1.99
C VAL A 30 -1.81 -7.40 1.93
N TRP A 31 -3.06 -6.96 1.91
CA TRP A 31 -3.38 -5.54 2.10
C TRP A 31 -3.59 -5.24 3.58
N CYS A 32 -2.94 -4.20 4.08
CA CYS A 32 -3.09 -3.77 5.46
C CYS A 32 -3.24 -2.25 5.55
N TYR A 33 -4.23 -1.81 6.32
CA TYR A 33 -4.42 -0.39 6.61
C TYR A 33 -3.17 0.16 7.30
N GLY A 34 -2.56 1.18 6.70
CA GLY A 34 -1.29 1.77 7.14
C GLY A 34 -1.35 3.28 7.01
N ALA A 35 -2.28 3.93 7.72
CA ALA A 35 -2.36 5.38 7.81
C ALA A 35 -1.66 5.89 9.09
N ALA A 36 -1.47 7.21 9.19
CA ALA A 36 -0.63 7.88 10.18
C ALA A 36 -1.16 7.84 11.63
N GLU A 37 -2.07 6.92 11.97
CA GLU A 37 -2.58 6.68 13.32
C GLU A 37 -1.62 5.78 14.12
N VAL A 38 -1.70 5.88 15.47
CA VAL A 38 -0.82 5.15 16.40
C VAL A 38 -0.83 3.64 16.17
N PHE A 39 -1.97 3.05 15.81
CA PHE A 39 -2.13 1.59 15.65
C PHE A 39 -1.57 1.08 14.32
N THR A 40 -1.47 1.96 13.32
CA THR A 40 -1.24 1.61 11.91
C THR A 40 -0.10 2.40 11.28
N SER A 41 0.72 3.06 12.11
CA SER A 41 1.82 3.90 11.64
C SER A 41 2.72 3.13 10.66
N PRO A 42 3.09 3.75 9.52
CA PRO A 42 4.02 3.20 8.55
C PRO A 42 5.28 2.57 9.14
N ILE A 43 5.81 3.09 10.26
CA ILE A 43 7.05 2.59 10.86
C ILE A 43 7.01 1.09 11.19
N PHE A 44 5.85 0.55 11.57
CA PHE A 44 5.72 -0.87 11.89
C PHE A 44 5.93 -1.78 10.67
N PHE A 45 5.60 -1.30 9.47
CA PHE A 45 5.76 -2.06 8.25
C PHE A 45 7.23 -2.35 7.92
N ASP A 46 8.19 -1.56 8.43
CA ASP A 46 9.61 -1.80 8.15
C ASP A 46 10.09 -3.12 8.75
N GLN A 47 9.79 -3.35 10.03
CA GLN A 47 10.15 -4.60 10.71
C GLN A 47 9.34 -5.78 10.19
N ILE A 48 8.02 -5.59 10.02
CA ILE A 48 7.14 -6.63 9.45
C ILE A 48 7.65 -7.10 8.08
N ALA A 49 8.01 -6.17 7.19
CA ALA A 49 8.51 -6.51 5.86
C ALA A 49 9.89 -7.18 5.90
N ALA A 50 10.71 -6.86 6.91
CA ALA A 50 12.00 -7.50 7.13
C ALA A 50 11.83 -8.96 7.59
N ASP A 51 10.84 -9.21 8.46
CA ASP A 51 10.56 -10.53 9.02
C ASP A 51 9.85 -11.44 8.02
N PHE A 52 9.07 -10.87 7.09
CA PHE A 52 8.33 -11.58 6.04
C PHE A 52 8.73 -11.12 4.63
N PRO A 53 10.00 -11.30 4.22
CA PRO A 53 10.51 -10.76 2.95
C PRO A 53 9.83 -11.38 1.71
N GLN A 54 9.21 -12.56 1.87
CA GLN A 54 8.51 -13.28 0.79
C GLN A 54 7.02 -12.94 0.68
N VAL A 55 6.48 -12.17 1.62
CA VAL A 55 5.08 -11.72 1.57
C VAL A 55 5.04 -10.36 0.91
N ASN A 56 4.27 -10.25 -0.19
CA ASN A 56 3.96 -8.97 -0.80
C ASN A 56 2.96 -8.21 0.08
N ILE A 57 3.39 -7.11 0.69
CA ILE A 57 2.58 -6.30 1.61
C ILE A 57 2.16 -5.00 0.92
N ILE A 58 0.86 -4.79 0.79
CA ILE A 58 0.27 -3.56 0.26
C ILE A 58 -0.10 -2.67 1.46
N MET A 59 0.64 -1.57 1.63
CA MET A 59 0.39 -0.55 2.64
C MET A 59 -0.77 0.34 2.19
N GLY A 60 -1.96 0.02 2.67
CA GLY A 60 -3.18 0.77 2.42
C GLY A 60 -3.09 2.20 2.90
N ARG A 61 -3.58 3.16 2.12
CA ARG A 61 -3.54 4.61 2.39
C ARG A 61 -2.14 5.26 2.44
N MET A 62 -1.06 4.48 2.42
CA MET A 62 0.33 4.97 2.31
C MET A 62 0.67 6.10 3.29
N GLY A 63 0.40 5.91 4.58
CA GLY A 63 0.73 6.89 5.64
C GLY A 63 -0.09 8.18 5.58
N LEU A 64 -1.26 8.13 4.95
CA LEU A 64 -2.21 9.22 4.66
C LEU A 64 -1.90 10.62 5.24
N GLN A 65 -1.74 11.59 4.34
CA GLN A 65 -1.41 13.02 4.54
C GLN A 65 -0.11 13.34 5.30
N TYR A 66 0.02 12.89 6.55
CA TYR A 66 1.06 13.38 7.46
C TYR A 66 2.30 12.49 7.48
N ASP A 67 2.17 11.18 7.26
CA ASP A 67 3.28 10.22 7.36
C ASP A 67 3.59 9.49 6.04
N ASN A 68 3.14 10.06 4.92
CA ASN A 68 3.43 9.54 3.59
C ASN A 68 4.94 9.43 3.31
N ALA A 69 5.74 10.36 3.86
CA ALA A 69 7.19 10.34 3.69
C ALA A 69 7.81 9.06 4.28
N SER A 70 7.36 8.62 5.46
CA SER A 70 7.83 7.38 6.09
C SER A 70 7.39 6.15 5.30
N ALA A 71 6.12 6.11 4.87
CA ALA A 71 5.59 5.05 4.01
C ALA A 71 6.44 4.85 2.74
N VAL A 72 6.73 5.95 2.03
CA VAL A 72 7.54 5.94 0.81
C VAL A 72 9.00 5.57 1.11
N ALA A 73 9.59 6.05 2.20
CA ALA A 73 10.96 5.71 2.59
C ALA A 73 11.12 4.22 2.94
N ILE A 74 10.14 3.63 3.63
CA ILE A 74 10.11 2.21 3.97
C ILE A 74 9.95 1.37 2.71
N ALA A 75 9.00 1.73 1.84
CA ALA A 75 8.82 1.07 0.55
C ALA A 75 10.07 1.17 -0.35
N LYS A 76 10.85 2.25 -0.26
CA LYS A 76 12.15 2.33 -0.96
C LYS A 76 13.15 1.29 -0.44
N ARG A 77 13.19 1.06 0.88
CA ARG A 77 14.10 0.08 1.53
C ARG A 77 13.63 -1.37 1.38
N ARG A 78 12.32 -1.60 1.32
CA ARG A 78 11.69 -2.93 1.31
C ARG A 78 11.02 -3.21 -0.03
N THR A 79 11.60 -4.13 -0.81
CA THR A 79 11.13 -4.45 -2.16
C THR A 79 9.77 -5.14 -2.18
N ASN A 80 9.39 -5.81 -1.09
CA ASN A 80 8.11 -6.47 -0.89
C ASN A 80 6.99 -5.55 -0.38
N ILE A 81 7.25 -4.25 -0.22
CA ILE A 81 6.24 -3.24 0.12
C ILE A 81 5.74 -2.54 -1.13
N TYR A 82 4.41 -2.51 -1.25
CA TYR A 82 3.64 -1.82 -2.28
C TYR A 82 2.78 -0.73 -1.64
N LEU A 83 2.54 0.35 -2.37
CA LEU A 83 1.85 1.53 -1.84
C LEU A 83 0.50 1.72 -2.54
N GLU A 84 -0.54 1.97 -1.77
CA GLU A 84 -1.92 2.07 -2.27
C GLU A 84 -2.49 3.49 -1.99
N THR A 85 -3.09 4.11 -3.01
CA THR A 85 -3.33 5.57 -3.06
C THR A 85 -4.65 6.08 -2.48
N SER A 86 -5.51 5.23 -1.92
CA SER A 86 -6.87 5.58 -1.50
C SER A 86 -6.89 6.81 -0.60
N SER A 87 -7.62 7.87 -1.00
CA SER A 87 -7.74 9.18 -0.32
C SER A 87 -6.44 9.95 -0.08
N SER A 88 -5.29 9.49 -0.59
CA SER A 88 -4.07 10.29 -0.50
C SER A 88 -4.20 11.56 -1.32
N MET A 89 -3.56 12.64 -0.91
CA MET A 89 -3.35 13.80 -1.77
C MET A 89 -2.57 13.42 -3.05
N ASP A 90 -2.75 14.21 -4.10
CA ASP A 90 -2.12 14.01 -5.41
C ASP A 90 -0.59 14.00 -5.35
N PHE A 91 0.01 14.95 -4.62
CA PHE A 91 1.46 15.05 -4.47
C PHE A 91 2.05 13.84 -3.74
N ASN A 92 1.28 13.18 -2.86
CA ASN A 92 1.71 11.97 -2.17
C ASN A 92 1.80 10.79 -3.16
N ALA A 93 0.86 10.69 -4.11
CA ALA A 93 0.94 9.71 -5.18
C ALA A 93 2.14 9.97 -6.12
N HIS A 94 2.36 11.24 -6.50
CA HIS A 94 3.55 11.62 -7.28
C HIS A 94 4.86 11.28 -6.55
N ARG A 95 4.96 11.56 -5.24
CA ARG A 95 6.13 11.23 -4.41
C ARG A 95 6.39 9.73 -4.40
N ALA A 96 5.33 8.94 -4.22
CA ALA A 96 5.42 7.49 -4.23
C ALA A 96 6.01 6.97 -5.53
N ILE A 97 5.38 7.29 -6.66
CA ILE A 97 5.81 6.83 -7.99
C ILE A 97 7.26 7.26 -8.26
N LYS A 98 7.60 8.53 -7.99
CA LYS A 98 8.96 9.06 -8.18
C LYS A 98 10.02 8.30 -7.37
N THR A 99 9.65 7.77 -6.22
CA THR A 99 10.61 7.19 -5.27
C THR A 99 10.72 5.68 -5.37
N VAL A 100 9.60 4.97 -5.55
CA VAL A 100 9.55 3.50 -5.54
C VAL A 100 9.35 2.89 -6.93
N GLY A 101 9.02 3.72 -7.92
CA GLY A 101 8.67 3.30 -9.28
C GLY A 101 7.18 3.03 -9.45
N ILE A 102 6.68 3.25 -10.66
CA ILE A 102 5.25 3.07 -11.01
C ILE A 102 4.77 1.63 -10.77
N GLU A 103 5.64 0.63 -10.92
CA GLU A 103 5.33 -0.80 -10.75
C GLU A 103 4.92 -1.19 -9.32
N ARG A 104 5.18 -0.32 -8.34
CA ARG A 104 4.94 -0.59 -6.91
C ARG A 104 3.87 0.30 -6.28
N VAL A 105 3.14 1.04 -7.11
CA VAL A 105 2.02 1.89 -6.67
C VAL A 105 0.72 1.36 -7.27
N LEU A 106 -0.29 1.20 -6.44
CA LEU A 106 -1.60 0.67 -6.83
C LEU A 106 -2.67 1.74 -6.63
N LEU A 107 -3.62 1.79 -7.56
CA LEU A 107 -4.90 2.42 -7.29
C LEU A 107 -5.59 1.69 -6.14
N GLY A 108 -6.09 2.48 -5.20
CA GLY A 108 -7.35 2.15 -4.54
C GLY A 108 -8.18 3.41 -4.40
N THR A 109 -9.47 3.20 -4.27
CA THR A 109 -10.47 4.27 -4.29
C THR A 109 -11.06 4.54 -2.91
N GLY A 110 -10.77 3.72 -1.90
CA GLY A 110 -11.36 3.77 -0.57
C GLY A 110 -12.89 3.63 -0.55
N THR A 111 -13.53 3.20 -1.64
CA THR A 111 -14.99 3.14 -1.75
C THR A 111 -15.58 2.05 -0.83
N PRO A 112 -16.71 2.29 -0.15
CA PRO A 112 -17.57 3.49 -0.18
C PRO A 112 -17.17 4.59 0.83
N GLU A 113 -16.15 4.39 1.66
CA GLU A 113 -15.73 5.34 2.70
C GLU A 113 -15.25 6.67 2.11
N ALA A 114 -14.40 6.61 1.09
CA ALA A 114 -13.97 7.75 0.31
C ALA A 114 -14.96 7.94 -0.86
N GLY A 115 -15.98 8.76 -0.66
CA GLY A 115 -17.12 8.94 -1.58
C GLY A 115 -16.82 9.58 -2.94
N TYR A 116 -15.58 9.48 -3.46
CA TYR A 116 -15.13 10.19 -4.67
C TYR A 116 -14.41 9.27 -5.66
N PHE A 117 -15.06 8.18 -6.08
CA PHE A 117 -14.49 7.17 -6.98
C PHE A 117 -13.83 7.76 -8.24
N SER A 118 -14.54 8.63 -8.97
CA SER A 118 -14.04 9.25 -10.19
C SER A 118 -12.81 10.14 -9.96
N LEU A 119 -12.73 10.80 -8.79
CA LEU A 119 -11.61 11.64 -8.41
C LEU A 119 -10.36 10.81 -8.13
N GLU A 120 -10.51 9.67 -7.44
CA GLU A 120 -9.40 8.75 -7.15
C GLU A 120 -8.78 8.20 -8.44
N LEU A 121 -9.62 7.85 -9.43
CA LEU A 121 -9.15 7.48 -10.78
C LEU A 121 -8.40 8.62 -11.46
N GLN A 122 -8.97 9.83 -11.45
CA GLN A 122 -8.34 11.00 -12.07
C GLN A 122 -6.99 11.33 -11.42
N LYS A 123 -6.88 11.23 -10.10
CA LYS A 123 -5.64 11.40 -9.35
C LYS A 123 -4.58 10.38 -9.78
N ALA A 124 -4.93 9.09 -9.82
CA ALA A 124 -4.01 8.04 -10.22
C ALA A 124 -3.50 8.24 -11.66
N ARG A 125 -4.40 8.58 -12.59
CA ARG A 125 -4.05 8.95 -13.97
C ARG A 125 -3.09 10.13 -14.01
N ASN A 126 -3.38 11.18 -13.24
CA ASN A 126 -2.53 12.37 -13.21
C ASN A 126 -1.14 12.05 -12.64
N ALA A 127 -1.08 11.26 -11.57
CA ALA A 127 0.17 10.84 -10.94
C ALA A 127 1.06 10.02 -11.88
N ALA A 128 0.44 9.20 -12.73
CA ALA A 128 1.12 8.32 -13.69
C ALA A 128 1.47 8.98 -15.03
N LYS A 129 1.12 10.25 -15.26
CA LYS A 129 1.50 10.97 -16.48
C LYS A 129 3.01 11.00 -16.65
N GLY A 130 3.47 10.68 -17.87
CA GLY A 130 4.89 10.68 -18.22
C GLY A 130 5.64 9.39 -17.88
N TYR A 131 4.98 8.39 -17.29
CA TYR A 131 5.54 7.05 -17.10
C TYR A 131 5.07 6.11 -18.19
N GLU A 132 5.96 5.27 -18.70
CA GLU A 132 5.65 4.26 -19.71
C GLU A 132 4.56 3.30 -19.21
N ASN A 133 3.45 3.24 -19.96
CA ASN A 133 2.23 2.51 -19.61
C ASN A 133 1.70 2.82 -18.20
N GLY A 134 2.00 4.02 -17.68
CA GLY A 134 1.78 4.32 -16.27
C GLY A 134 0.32 4.22 -15.84
N GLU A 135 -0.62 4.62 -16.69
CA GLU A 135 -2.06 4.50 -16.41
C GLU A 135 -2.48 3.04 -16.27
N ALA A 136 -2.12 2.18 -17.23
CA ALA A 136 -2.47 0.76 -17.17
C ALA A 136 -1.88 0.09 -15.92
N LYS A 137 -0.62 0.41 -15.61
CA LYS A 137 0.10 -0.08 -14.42
C LYS A 137 -0.62 0.26 -13.12
N ILE A 138 -0.83 1.55 -12.86
CA ILE A 138 -1.41 1.98 -11.58
C ILE A 138 -2.88 1.60 -11.44
N LEU A 139 -3.65 1.62 -12.56
CA LEU A 139 -5.09 1.33 -12.52
C LEU A 139 -5.42 -0.17 -12.46
N GLY A 140 -4.50 -1.06 -12.85
CA GLY A 140 -4.82 -2.48 -12.86
C GLY A 140 -3.66 -3.46 -13.00
N GLU A 141 -2.68 -3.23 -13.89
CA GLU A 141 -1.68 -4.27 -14.21
C GLU A 141 -0.79 -4.61 -13.01
N ASN A 142 -0.45 -3.62 -12.18
CA ASN A 142 0.29 -3.86 -10.94
C ASN A 142 -0.51 -4.77 -10.00
N ALA A 143 -1.80 -4.48 -9.83
CA ALA A 143 -2.67 -5.27 -8.98
C ALA A 143 -2.82 -6.69 -9.56
N ALA A 144 -3.09 -6.83 -10.87
CA ALA A 144 -3.21 -8.12 -11.53
C ALA A 144 -1.96 -8.99 -11.33
N ARG A 145 -0.76 -8.40 -11.48
CA ARG A 145 0.51 -9.08 -11.22
C ARG A 145 0.66 -9.56 -9.78
N ILE A 146 0.31 -8.71 -8.81
CA ILE A 146 0.47 -9.00 -7.37
C ILE A 146 -0.56 -10.02 -6.89
N PHE A 147 -1.79 -9.95 -7.40
CA PHE A 147 -2.90 -10.84 -7.03
C PHE A 147 -3.00 -12.10 -7.91
N HIS A 148 -2.09 -12.28 -8.87
CA HIS A 148 -2.08 -13.41 -9.81
C HIS A 148 -3.38 -13.55 -10.62
N ILE A 149 -3.93 -12.43 -11.08
CA ILE A 149 -5.14 -12.36 -11.89
C ILE A 149 -4.72 -12.33 -13.38
N GLN A 150 -5.32 -13.21 -14.19
CA GLN A 150 -5.12 -13.31 -15.63
C GLN A 150 -6.11 -12.45 -16.42
#